data_AF-X1CLP5-F1
#
_entry.id   AF-X1CLP5-F1
#
_cell.length_a   1.000
_cell.length_b   1.000
_cell.length_c   1.000
_cell.angle_alpha   90.00
_cell.angle_beta   90.00
_cell.angle_gamma   90.00
#
_symmetry.space_group_name_H-M   'P 1'
#
loop_
_entity.id
_entity.type
_entity.pdbx_description
1 polymer ?
#
loop_
_entity_poly.entity_id
_entity_poly.type
_entity_poly.pdbx_seq_one_letter_code
_entity_poly.pdbx_strand_id
1 'polypeptide(L)'
;MSNEIALTGIKPSGTPHIGNYLGMIKPALDLAKEFQALYFIADYHALTTVKDPDNLKRLTYDVAATWLALGLDPEKVILYRP
;
A
#
# COMPACT_ATOMS: atom_id res chain seq x y z
N MET A 1 -0.79 10.17 20.42
CA MET A 1 -1.31 9.30 19.35
C MET A 1 -2.76 9.04 19.68
N SER A 2 -3.69 9.30 18.75
CA SER A 2 -5.09 8.93 18.92
C SER A 2 -5.21 7.39 18.99
N ASN A 3 -6.20 6.86 19.70
CA ASN A 3 -6.51 5.42 19.71
C ASN A 3 -7.21 4.95 18.41
N GLU A 4 -7.19 5.77 17.37
CA GLU A 4 -7.91 5.55 16.13
C GLU A 4 -6.98 4.91 15.09
N ILE A 5 -7.48 3.82 14.50
CA ILE A 5 -6.75 3.05 13.50
C ILE A 5 -7.16 3.52 12.11
N ALA A 6 -6.17 3.88 11.29
CA ALA A 6 -6.34 4.14 9.87
C ALA A 6 -5.90 2.91 9.06
N LEU A 7 -6.82 2.27 8.34
CA LEU A 7 -6.55 1.09 7.53
C LEU A 7 -6.63 1.42 6.04
N THR A 8 -5.56 1.15 5.29
CA THR A 8 -5.48 1.35 3.83
C THR A 8 -5.20 0.04 3.10
N GLY A 9 -6.11 -0.35 2.20
CA GLY A 9 -5.92 -1.49 1.30
C GLY A 9 -5.39 -1.05 -0.06
N ILE A 10 -4.28 -1.64 -0.50
CA ILE A 10 -3.57 -1.26 -1.72
C ILE A 10 -3.67 -2.40 -2.74
N LYS A 11 -4.43 -2.20 -3.81
CA LYS A 11 -4.61 -3.24 -4.84
C LYS A 11 -3.43 -3.26 -5.81
N PRO A 12 -2.73 -4.39 -6.00
CA PRO A 12 -1.69 -4.54 -7.03
C PRO A 12 -2.33 -4.76 -8.42
N SER A 13 -2.85 -3.70 -9.04
CA SER A 13 -3.55 -3.76 -10.34
C SER A 13 -2.78 -3.15 -11.51
N GLY A 14 -1.52 -2.76 -11.31
CA GLY A 14 -0.67 -2.16 -12.33
C GLY A 14 0.54 -1.48 -11.70
N THR A 15 1.46 -0.99 -12.52
CA THR A 15 2.63 -0.24 -12.04
C THR A 15 2.16 1.07 -11.40
N PRO A 16 2.56 1.39 -10.16
CA PRO A 16 2.25 2.66 -9.54
C PRO A 16 2.71 3.85 -10.38
N HIS A 17 1.89 4.89 -10.44
CA HIS A 17 2.15 6.11 -11.21
C HIS A 17 1.88 7.37 -10.38
N ILE A 18 2.19 8.56 -10.94
CA ILE A 18 2.09 9.84 -10.23
C ILE A 18 0.69 10.12 -9.66
N GLY A 19 -0.37 9.69 -10.36
CA GLY A 19 -1.74 9.76 -9.84
C GLY A 19 -1.95 9.00 -8.53
N ASN A 20 -1.31 7.83 -8.34
CA ASN A 20 -1.39 7.11 -7.07
C ASN A 20 -0.66 7.87 -5.96
N TYR A 21 0.50 8.48 -6.29
CA TYR A 21 1.25 9.27 -5.32
C TYR A 21 0.44 10.45 -4.78
N LEU A 22 -0.08 11.28 -5.69
CA LEU A 22 -0.83 12.47 -5.32
C LEU A 22 -2.19 12.13 -4.70
N GLY A 23 -2.87 11.11 -5.22
CA GLY A 23 -4.22 10.75 -4.80
C GLY A 23 -4.32 9.92 -3.53
N MET A 24 -3.29 9.13 -3.20
CA MET A 24 -3.38 8.18 -2.08
C MET A 24 -2.10 8.07 -1.25
N ILE A 25 -0.92 7.89 -1.87
CA ILE A 25 0.31 7.62 -1.10
C ILE A 25 0.67 8.82 -0.22
N LYS A 26 0.78 10.02 -0.80
CA LYS A 26 1.14 11.22 -0.04
C LYS A 26 0.14 11.53 1.08
N PRO A 27 -1.18 11.57 0.82
CA PRO A 27 -2.17 11.73 1.89
C PRO A 27 -2.07 10.66 2.99
N ALA A 28 -1.84 9.40 2.61
CA ALA A 28 -1.75 8.32 3.58
C ALA A 28 -0.49 8.40 4.44
N LEU A 29 0.65 8.83 3.89
CA LEU A 29 1.88 9.09 4.66
C LEU A 29 1.70 10.26 5.63
N ASP A 30 0.94 11.29 5.23
CA ASP A 30 0.59 12.40 6.12
C ASP A 30 -0.34 11.90 7.25
N LEU A 31 -1.31 11.04 6.95
CA LEU A 31 -2.22 10.42 7.93
C LEU A 31 -1.47 9.53 8.95
N ALA A 32 -0.43 8.82 8.52
CA ALA A 32 0.39 7.96 9.39
C ALA A 32 1.14 8.73 10.49
N LYS A 33 1.22 10.06 10.41
CA LYS A 33 1.81 10.91 11.46
C LYS A 33 0.85 11.14 12.63
N GLU A 34 -0.45 11.01 12.40
CA GLU A 34 -1.50 11.35 13.36
C GLU A 34 -2.20 10.11 13.94
N PHE A 35 -2.29 9.03 13.15
CA PHE A 35 -3.04 7.80 13.47
C PHE A 35 -2.14 6.58 13.55
N GLN A 36 -2.63 5.51 14.21
CA GLN A 36 -2.04 4.19 14.05
C GLN A 36 -2.38 3.64 12.66
N ALA A 37 -1.41 3.66 11.75
CA ALA A 37 -1.65 3.32 10.35
C ALA A 37 -1.31 1.86 10.02
N LEU A 38 -2.25 1.20 9.34
CA LEU A 38 -2.13 -0.17 8.83
C LEU A 38 -2.28 -0.14 7.32
N TYR A 39 -1.33 -0.74 6.62
CA TYR A 39 -1.28 -0.85 5.18
C TYR A 39 -1.23 -2.32 4.80
N PHE A 40 -2.08 -2.73 3.87
CA PHE A 40 -2.01 -4.08 3.34
C PHE A 40 -2.09 -4.11 1.83
N ILE A 41 -1.31 -5.01 1.22
CA ILE A 41 -1.35 -5.24 -0.22
C ILE A 41 -2.46 -6.25 -0.49
N ALA A 42 -3.56 -5.79 -1.08
CA ALA A 42 -4.79 -6.55 -1.29
C ALA A 42 -4.69 -7.48 -2.52
N ASP A 43 -3.76 -8.42 -2.50
CA ASP A 43 -3.48 -9.35 -3.59
C ASP A 43 -4.64 -10.31 -3.90
N TYR A 44 -5.38 -10.81 -2.90
CA TYR A 44 -6.60 -11.59 -3.14
C TYR A 44 -7.66 -10.78 -3.90
N HIS A 45 -7.81 -9.49 -3.61
CA HIS A 45 -8.72 -8.62 -4.36
C HIS A 45 -8.23 -8.39 -5.80
N ALA A 46 -6.93 -8.47 -6.04
CA ALA A 46 -6.34 -8.37 -7.36
C ALA A 46 -6.60 -9.60 -8.24
N LEU A 47 -6.85 -10.79 -7.68
CA LEU A 47 -7.17 -12.02 -8.44
C LEU A 47 -8.44 -11.89 -9.31
N THR A 48 -9.30 -10.91 -9.02
CA THR A 48 -10.45 -10.58 -9.86
C THR A 48 -10.02 -10.07 -11.25
N THR A 49 -8.87 -9.39 -11.32
CA THR A 49 -8.37 -8.68 -12.52
C THR A 49 -7.03 -9.21 -13.04
N VAL A 50 -6.12 -9.65 -12.17
CA VAL A 50 -4.80 -10.15 -12.53
C VAL A 50 -4.83 -11.67 -12.42
N LYS A 51 -4.68 -12.37 -13.56
CA LYS A 51 -4.77 -13.84 -13.64
C LYS A 51 -3.42 -14.54 -13.68
N ASP A 52 -2.39 -13.84 -14.15
CA ASP A 52 -1.03 -14.37 -14.20
C ASP A 52 -0.38 -14.28 -12.81
N PRO A 53 -0.01 -15.41 -12.18
CA PRO A 53 0.57 -15.43 -10.84
C PRO A 53 1.95 -14.74 -10.77
N ASP A 54 2.77 -14.84 -11.82
CA ASP A 54 4.10 -14.21 -11.82
C ASP A 54 3.95 -12.69 -11.91
N ASN A 55 3.01 -12.22 -12.72
CA ASN A 55 2.68 -10.80 -12.80
C ASN A 55 2.07 -10.28 -11.48
N LEU A 56 1.16 -11.02 -10.83
CA LEU A 56 0.62 -10.62 -9.53
C LEU A 56 1.72 -10.49 -8.47
N LYS A 57 2.62 -11.48 -8.42
CA LYS A 57 3.76 -11.46 -7.51
C LYS A 57 4.63 -10.24 -7.75
N ARG A 58 4.99 -9.95 -9.01
CA ARG A 58 5.75 -8.76 -9.40
C ARG A 58 5.05 -7.48 -8.95
N LEU A 59 3.77 -7.30 -9.31
CA LEU A 59 2.99 -6.10 -8.97
C LEU A 59 2.89 -5.88 -7.46
N THR A 60 2.74 -6.96 -6.67
CA THR A 60 2.76 -6.88 -5.21
C THR A 60 4.08 -6.32 -4.68
N TYR A 61 5.22 -6.79 -5.20
CA TYR A 61 6.52 -6.24 -4.80
C TYR A 61 6.74 -4.82 -5.32
N ASP A 62 6.31 -4.50 -6.53
CA ASP A 62 6.40 -3.15 -7.09
C ASP A 62 5.63 -2.13 -6.23
N VAL A 63 4.43 -2.52 -5.78
CA VAL A 63 3.63 -1.71 -4.84
C VAL A 63 4.37 -1.54 -3.53
N ALA A 64 4.83 -2.63 -2.90
CA ALA A 64 5.55 -2.55 -1.62
C ALA A 64 6.78 -1.63 -1.72
N ALA A 65 7.62 -1.85 -2.74
CA ALA A 65 8.83 -1.09 -2.99
C ALA A 65 8.52 0.38 -3.23
N THR A 66 7.46 0.70 -3.99
CA THR A 66 7.05 2.08 -4.26
C THR A 66 6.67 2.81 -2.98
N TRP A 67 5.86 2.19 -2.12
CA TRP A 67 5.43 2.83 -0.87
C TRP A 67 6.62 3.07 0.08
N LEU A 68 7.51 2.08 0.23
CA LEU A 68 8.73 2.23 1.01
C LEU A 68 9.64 3.34 0.45
N ALA A 69 9.88 3.35 -0.86
CA ALA A 69 10.72 4.34 -1.51
C ALA A 69 10.17 5.77 -1.39
N LEU A 70 8.85 5.93 -1.29
CA LEU A 70 8.19 7.22 -1.14
C LEU A 70 8.07 7.71 0.31
N GLY A 71 8.57 6.94 1.28
CA GLY A 71 8.70 7.38 2.67
C GLY A 71 7.77 6.67 3.66
N LEU A 72 7.17 5.53 3.28
CA LEU A 72 6.53 4.67 4.25
C LEU A 72 7.60 4.06 5.18
N ASP A 73 7.49 4.35 6.47
CA ASP A 73 8.45 3.92 7.48
C ASP A 73 7.92 2.67 8.22
N PRO A 74 8.47 1.47 7.95
CA PRO A 74 7.98 0.21 8.54
C PRO A 74 8.20 0.11 10.05
N GLU A 75 9.02 0.99 10.65
CA GLU A 75 9.19 1.06 12.11
C GLU A 75 8.05 1.82 12.79
N LYS A 76 7.25 2.58 12.02
CA LYS A 76 6.14 3.42 12.52
C LYS A 76 4.76 2.91 12.15
N VAL A 77 4.67 2.05 11.14
CA VAL A 77 3.40 1.56 10.58
C VAL A 77 3.43 0.05 10.44
N ILE A 78 2.25 -0.56 10.33
CA ILE A 78 2.16 -1.98 9.99
C ILE A 78 1.95 -2.10 8.49
N LEU A 79 2.88 -2.74 7.79
CA LEU A 79 2.76 -3.11 6.38
C LEU A 79 2.74 -4.63 6.25
N TYR A 80 1.72 -5.20 5.61
CA TYR A 80 1.60 -6.64 5.44
C TYR A 80 0.92 -7.06 4.13
N ARG A 81 0.94 -8.37 3.86
CA ARG A 81 0.20 -9.01 2.77
C ARG A 81 -0.58 -10.19 3.37
N PRO A 82 -1.91 -10.27 3.18
CA PRO A 82 -2.76 -11.35 3.70
C PRO A 82 -2.62 -12.65 2.89
#